data_AF-A0A7V2QHS3-F1
#
_entry.id   AF-A0A7V2QHS3-F1
#
_cell.length_a   1.000
_cell.length_b   1.000
_cell.length_c   1.000
_cell.angle_alpha   90.00
_cell.angle_beta   90.00
_cell.angle_gamma   90.00
#
_symmetry.space_group_name_H-M   'P 1'
#
loop_
_entity.id
_entity.type
_entity.pdbx_description
1 polymer ?
#
loop_
_entity_poly.entity_id
_entity_poly.type
_entity_poly.pdbx_seq_one_letter_code
_entity_poly.pdbx_strand_id
1 'polypeptide(L)' 'MGNSRIILLSILALFLLLAGLVALALPDPYEGQVLYEMDPAHSIRTVDVGELGLVLIGGLVAWGAGWLWQRRMAP' A
#
# COMPACT_ATOMS: atom_id res chain seq x y z
N MET A 1 -4.59 29.98 -1.10
CA MET A 1 -5.03 28.69 -0.51
C MET A 1 -4.80 27.57 -1.52
N GLY A 2 -3.59 26.99 -1.61
CA GLY A 2 -3.25 26.05 -2.71
C GLY A 2 -2.50 24.78 -2.35
N ASN A 3 -1.98 24.65 -1.12
CA ASN A 3 -1.02 23.59 -0.77
C ASN A 3 -1.63 22.49 0.10
N SER A 4 -2.74 22.76 0.79
CA SER A 4 -3.38 21.82 1.71
C SER A 4 -3.83 20.54 1.02
N ARG A 5 -4.21 20.62 -0.26
CA ARG A 5 -4.61 19.43 -1.05
C ARG A 5 -3.44 18.47 -1.28
N ILE A 6 -2.24 19.00 -1.57
CA ILE A 6 -1.05 18.18 -1.78
C ILE A 6 -0.67 17.51 -0.45
N ILE A 7 -0.68 18.28 0.64
CA ILE A 7 -0.39 17.78 1.99
C ILE A 7 -1.36 16.65 2.38
N LEU A 8 -2.67 16.84 2.15
CA LEU A 8 -3.67 15.81 2.42
C LEU A 8 -3.46 14.54 1.58
N LEU A 9 -3.13 14.68 0.29
CA LEU A 9 -2.85 13.53 -0.58
C LEU A 9 -1.58 12.78 -0.15
N SER A 10 -0.53 13.49 0.25
CA SER A 10 0.71 12.88 0.74
C SER A 10 0.50 12.14 2.07
N ILE A 11 -0.26 12.73 2.99
CA ILE A 11 -0.62 12.07 4.27
C ILE A 11 -1.45 10.82 4.00
N LEU A 12 -2.47 10.93 3.15
CA LEU A 12 -3.32 9.80 2.79
C LEU A 12 -2.51 8.68 2.13
N ALA A 13 -1.63 9.01 1.20
CA ALA A 13 -0.74 8.04 0.55
C ALA A 13 0.16 7.32 1.55
N LEU A 14 0.72 8.05 2.52
CA LEU A 14 1.54 7.46 3.59
C LEU A 14 0.73 6.45 4.40
N PHE A 15 -0.49 6.78 4.82
CA PHE A 15 -1.34 5.87 5.57
C PHE A 15 -1.72 4.62 4.77
N LEU A 16 -2.02 4.75 3.48
CA LEU A 16 -2.31 3.61 2.62
C LEU A 16 -1.11 2.68 2.45
N LEU A 17 0.09 3.26 2.27
CA LEU A 17 1.33 2.48 2.17
C LEU A 17 1.63 1.76 3.49
N LEU A 18 1.50 2.44 4.63
CA LEU A 18 1.72 1.84 5.94
C LEU A 18 0.71 0.72 6.21
N ALA A 19 -0.56 0.92 5.88
CA ALA A 19 -1.58 -0.12 6.03
C ALA A 19 -1.24 -1.36 5.19
N GLY A 20 -0.88 -1.18 3.92
CA GLY A 20 -0.52 -2.29 3.04
C GLY A 20 0.74 -3.01 3.49
N LEU A 21 1.73 -2.27 3.99
CA LEU A 21 2.98 -2.85 4.50
C LEU A 21 2.75 -3.62 5.80
N VAL A 22 1.96 -3.08 6.72
CA VAL A 22 1.61 -3.73 8.00
C VAL A 22 0.84 -5.02 7.75
N ALA A 23 -0.08 -5.01 6.79
CA ALA A 23 -0.87 -6.19 6.48
C ALA A 23 -0.06 -7.28 5.74
N LEU A 24 0.85 -6.92 4.83
CA LEU A 24 1.83 -7.86 4.26
C LEU A 24 2.81 -8.40 5.32
N ALA A 25 3.17 -7.57 6.30
CA ALA A 25 4.08 -7.96 7.37
C ALA A 25 3.36 -8.71 8.50
N LEU A 26 2.02 -8.81 8.49
CA LEU A 26 1.27 -9.47 9.54
C LEU A 26 1.44 -10.99 9.38
N PRO A 27 2.12 -11.67 10.32
CA PRO A 27 2.22 -13.12 10.28
C PRO A 27 0.83 -13.72 10.41
N ASP A 28 0.58 -14.76 9.64
CA ASP A 28 -0.71 -15.42 9.59
C ASP A 28 -1.08 -16.00 10.96
N PRO A 29 -2.25 -15.68 11.56
CA PRO A 29 -2.61 -16.17 12.89
C PRO A 29 -2.95 -17.68 12.95
N TYR A 30 -2.64 -18.44 11.89
CA TYR A 30 -2.94 -19.87 11.75
C TYR A 30 -1.68 -20.76 11.74
N GLU A 31 -0.60 -20.34 12.38
CA GLU A 31 0.55 -21.21 12.69
C GLU A 31 0.26 -22.17 13.85
N GLY A 32 -0.87 -22.89 13.74
CA GLY A 32 -1.24 -24.00 14.62
C GLY A 32 -1.31 -25.30 13.80
N GLN A 33 -0.18 -25.97 13.65
CA GLN A 33 -0.06 -27.42 13.40
C GLN A 33 -0.47 -28.01 12.02
N VAL A 34 -0.78 -27.22 10.98
CA VAL A 34 -1.16 -27.76 9.63
C VAL A 34 -0.37 -27.14 8.47
N LEU A 35 0.83 -26.61 8.70
CA LEU A 35 1.64 -25.92 7.67
C LEU A 35 2.70 -26.80 6.97
N TYR A 36 2.73 -28.10 7.24
CA TYR A 36 3.70 -29.00 6.58
C TYR A 36 3.15 -29.74 5.35
N GLU A 37 1.88 -29.52 4.98
CA GLU A 37 1.22 -30.23 3.86
C GLU A 37 0.68 -29.33 2.75
N MET A 38 1.13 -28.07 2.65
CA MET A 38 0.66 -27.19 1.57
C MET A 38 1.65 -27.10 0.41
N ASP A 39 1.24 -27.77 -0.66
CA ASP A 39 1.59 -27.55 -2.07
C ASP A 39 2.06 -26.09 -2.35
N PRO A 40 3.26 -25.88 -2.95
CA PRO A 40 3.84 -24.56 -3.19
C PRO A 40 3.02 -23.62 -4.10
N ALA A 41 1.93 -24.09 -4.72
CA ALA A 41 1.21 -23.35 -5.76
C ALA A 41 -0.04 -22.56 -5.31
N HIS A 42 -0.55 -22.74 -4.07
CA HIS A 42 -1.90 -22.23 -3.70
C HIS A 42 -1.97 -21.17 -2.60
N SER A 43 -0.86 -20.78 -1.97
CA SER A 43 -0.87 -19.70 -0.98
C SER A 43 -0.60 -18.32 -1.59
N ILE A 44 -1.10 -18.06 -2.81
CA ILE A 44 -1.34 -16.68 -3.24
C ILE A 44 -2.67 -16.29 -2.58
N ARG A 45 -2.61 -15.96 -1.29
CA ARG A 45 -3.79 -15.59 -0.52
C ARG A 45 -4.39 -14.34 -1.15
N THR A 46 -5.72 -14.32 -1.26
CA THR A 46 -6.48 -13.13 -1.68
C THR A 46 -6.13 -11.88 -0.86
N VAL A 47 -5.61 -12.08 0.36
CA VAL A 47 -5.03 -11.04 1.21
C VAL A 47 -3.80 -10.40 0.56
N ASP A 48 -2.82 -11.17 0.08
CA ASP A 48 -1.62 -10.62 -0.58
C ASP A 48 -1.96 -9.79 -1.83
N VAL A 49 -2.96 -10.21 -2.61
CA VAL A 49 -3.42 -9.45 -3.79
C VAL A 49 -4.10 -8.14 -3.37
N GLY A 50 -4.90 -8.17 -2.30
CA GLY A 50 -5.53 -6.99 -1.72
C GLY A 50 -4.51 -5.99 -1.19
N GLU A 51 -3.50 -6.47 -0.47
CA GLU A 51 -2.46 -5.61 0.11
C GLU A 51 -1.51 -5.03 -0.93
N LEU A 52 -1.13 -5.82 -1.93
CA LEU A 52 -0.36 -5.32 -3.07
C LEU A 52 -1.15 -4.23 -3.81
N GLY A 53 -2.48 -4.40 -3.93
CA GLY A 53 -3.38 -3.37 -4.44
C GLY A 53 -3.33 -2.08 -3.60
N LEU A 54 -3.37 -2.18 -2.28
CA LEU A 54 -3.33 -1.02 -1.37
C LEU A 54 -2.00 -0.26 -1.47
N VAL A 55 -0.89 -0.98 -1.57
CA VAL A 55 0.45 -0.41 -1.78
C VAL A 55 0.55 0.30 -3.12
N LEU A 56 0.04 -0.31 -4.20
CA LEU A 56 0.02 0.32 -5.53
C LEU A 56 -0.81 1.61 -5.53
N ILE A 57 -1.99 1.60 -4.90
CA ILE A 57 -2.85 2.79 -4.80
C ILE A 57 -2.14 3.89 -4.00
N GLY A 58 -1.56 3.56 -2.84
CA GLY A 58 -0.79 4.50 -2.04
C GLY A 58 0.37 5.13 -2.83
N GLY A 59 1.10 4.31 -3.58
CA GLY A 59 2.19 4.76 -4.47
C GLY A 59 1.71 5.70 -5.57
N LEU A 60 0.61 5.38 -6.25
CA LEU A 60 0.02 6.23 -7.30
C LEU A 60 -0.44 7.58 -6.75
N VAL A 61 -1.03 7.61 -5.55
CA VAL A 61 -1.46 8.85 -4.89
C VAL A 61 -0.24 9.70 -4.49
N ALA A 62 0.81 9.09 -3.95
CA ALA A 62 2.06 9.79 -3.63
C ALA A 62 2.72 10.38 -4.89
N TRP A 63 2.79 9.59 -5.97
CA TRP A 63 3.31 10.04 -7.25
C TRP A 63 2.48 11.20 -7.81
N GLY A 64 1.15 11.08 -7.80
CA GLY A 64 0.25 12.13 -8.25
C GLY A 64 0.40 13.43 -7.45
N ALA A 65 0.62 13.34 -6.14
CA ALA A 65 0.90 14.50 -5.29
C ALA A 65 2.24 15.17 -5.69
N GLY A 66 3.29 14.39 -5.93
CA GLY A 66 4.60 14.89 -6.38
C GLY A 66 4.53 15.53 -7.78
N TRP A 67 3.78 14.92 -8.70
CA TRP A 67 3.56 15.46 -10.03
C TRP A 67 2.76 16.77 -10.02
N LEU A 68 1.70 16.83 -9.21
CA LEU A 68 0.91 18.04 -9.03
C LEU A 68 1.76 19.17 -8.43
N TRP A 69 2.68 18.84 -7.52
CA TRP A 69 3.64 19.78 -6.95
C TRP A 69 4.63 20.31 -8.01
N GLN A 70 5.22 19.43 -8.82
CA GLN A 70 6.12 19.84 -9.92
C GLN A 70 5.41 20.77 -10.91
N ARG A 71 4.16 20.48 -11.28
CA ARG A 71 3.36 21.33 -12.19
C ARG A 71 3.04 22.70 -11.63
N ARG A 72 3.06 22.87 -10.31
CA ARG A 72 2.79 24.14 -9.62
C ARG A 72 4.07 24.95 -9.36
N MET A 73 5.23 24.33 -9.47
CA MET A 73 6.54 24.97 -9.27
C MET A 73 7.37 25.12 -10.55
N ALA A 74 6.99 24.49 -11.65
CA ALA A 74 7.58 24.76 -12.96
C ALA A 74 7.20 26.18 -13.42
N PRO A 75 8.17 27.01 -13.86
CA PRO A 75 7.92 28.37 -14.35
C PRO A 75 7.10 28.38 -15.65
#